data_AF-A0A2V8G3G7-F1
#
_entry.id   AF-A0A2V8G3G7-F1
#
_cell.length_a   1.000
_cell.length_b   1.000
_cell.length_c   1.000
_cell.angle_alpha   90.00
_cell.angle_beta   90.00
_cell.angle_gamma   90.00
#
_symmetry.space_group_name_H-M   'P 1'
#
loop_
_entity.id
_entity.type
_entity.pdbx_description
1 polymer ?
#
loop_
_entity_poly.entity_id
_entity_poly.type
_entity_poly.pdbx_seq_one_letter_code
_entity_poly.pdbx_strand_id
1 'polypeptide(L)'
;WSVTAEVAGVTAQQHLGPHVAPAIAWLRSRRDATTLLIGGRNLGAAAWAPATLQLSIRGTERVRWPVAPGFFLKQLELPAGALDAPSPYLPLEVRASNPSGAAVSLEQFDLQSPGVPMFGYADGWQEPEYNPETGRAWRWMSEEAVLWVRPASHDVTLTIDGESPLRYFDEAPIVTATVGAAEIARFKPSSDFVQRIVIPVRTLEQTAGRVVLRCSRFFVPGKNGQGDQRHLALRVYKVSVD
;
A
#
# COMPACT_ATOMS: atom_id res chain seq x y z
N TRP A 1 -8.19 10.96 5.24
CA TRP A 1 -7.81 9.61 4.75
C TRP A 1 -8.04 9.61 3.26
N SER A 2 -7.23 8.90 2.49
CA SER A 2 -7.24 8.87 1.02
C SER A 2 -7.27 7.43 0.53
N VAL A 3 -8.05 6.58 1.22
CA VAL A 3 -8.11 5.11 1.00
C VAL A 3 -8.77 4.77 -0.34
N THR A 4 -9.62 5.65 -0.85
CA THR A 4 -10.11 5.62 -2.23
C THR A 4 -9.77 6.93 -2.93
N ALA A 5 -9.75 6.94 -4.27
CA ALA A 5 -9.43 8.13 -5.04
C ALA A 5 -10.47 9.25 -4.85
N GLU A 6 -11.73 8.90 -4.65
CA GLU A 6 -12.82 9.84 -4.37
C GLU A 6 -12.62 10.51 -3.01
N VAL A 7 -12.30 9.71 -1.98
CA VAL A 7 -12.00 10.25 -0.64
C VAL A 7 -10.70 11.07 -0.68
N ALA A 8 -9.73 10.70 -1.52
CA ALA A 8 -8.52 11.47 -1.76
C ALA A 8 -8.82 12.85 -2.36
N GLY A 9 -9.70 12.90 -3.38
CA GLY A 9 -10.16 14.15 -4.00
C GLY A 9 -10.86 15.09 -3.01
N VAL A 10 -11.78 14.56 -2.19
CA VAL A 10 -12.46 15.33 -1.13
C VAL A 10 -11.46 15.81 -0.08
N THR A 11 -10.55 14.94 0.36
CA THR A 11 -9.50 15.27 1.34
C THR A 11 -8.62 16.41 0.83
N ALA A 12 -8.19 16.36 -0.43
CA ALA A 12 -7.41 17.41 -1.06
C ALA A 12 -8.21 18.72 -1.17
N GLN A 13 -9.45 18.68 -1.65
CA GLN A 13 -10.31 19.85 -1.79
C GLN A 13 -10.58 20.54 -0.44
N GLN A 14 -10.79 19.76 0.61
CA GLN A 14 -11.03 20.26 1.96
C GLN A 14 -9.75 20.59 2.73
N HIS A 15 -8.57 20.46 2.10
CA HIS A 15 -7.27 20.69 2.72
C HIS A 15 -7.10 19.88 4.03
N LEU A 16 -7.63 18.66 4.03
CA LEU A 16 -7.56 17.75 5.16
C LEU A 16 -6.36 16.82 5.01
N GLY A 17 -5.87 16.34 6.15
CA GLY A 17 -4.79 15.36 6.18
C GLY A 17 -4.14 15.35 7.56
N PRO A 18 -3.40 14.28 7.90
CA PRO A 18 -2.73 14.16 9.20
C PRO A 18 -1.77 15.32 9.51
N HIS A 19 -1.32 16.06 8.49
CA HIS A 19 -0.46 17.25 8.59
C HIS A 19 -1.20 18.55 8.97
N VAL A 20 -2.54 18.55 8.89
CA VAL A 20 -3.40 19.69 9.26
C VAL A 20 -4.14 19.40 10.56
N ALA A 21 -4.76 18.22 10.66
CA ALA A 21 -5.50 17.75 11.82
C ALA A 21 -5.36 16.22 11.91
N PRO A 22 -5.51 15.60 13.09
CA PRO A 22 -5.43 14.14 13.23
C PRO A 22 -6.42 13.45 12.29
N ALA A 23 -5.93 12.52 11.49
CA ALA A 23 -6.78 11.60 10.74
C ALA A 23 -7.30 10.52 11.70
N ILE A 24 -8.62 10.38 11.81
CA ILE A 24 -9.27 9.46 12.74
C ILE A 24 -9.75 8.21 12.01
N ALA A 25 -9.39 7.03 12.51
CA ALA A 25 -10.05 5.77 12.16
C ALA A 25 -10.69 5.16 13.42
N TRP A 26 -11.86 4.55 13.27
CA TRP A 26 -12.57 3.91 14.38
C TRP A 26 -12.26 2.42 14.42
N LEU A 27 -11.55 1.99 15.45
CA LEU A 27 -11.17 0.59 15.63
C LEU A 27 -12.24 -0.11 16.44
N ARG A 28 -12.60 -1.33 16.07
CA ARG A 28 -13.47 -2.18 16.91
C ARG A 28 -12.71 -2.66 18.13
N SER A 29 -13.28 -2.44 19.32
CA SER A 29 -12.77 -2.94 20.59
C SER A 29 -12.67 -4.46 20.58
N ARG A 30 -11.52 -4.99 21.02
CA ARG A 30 -11.24 -6.43 21.10
C ARG A 30 -10.06 -6.70 22.03
N ARG A 31 -10.01 -7.93 22.55
CA ARG A 31 -8.97 -8.37 23.50
C ARG A 31 -7.75 -8.99 22.83
N ASP A 32 -7.93 -9.62 21.69
CA ASP A 32 -6.84 -10.30 20.99
C ASP A 32 -5.78 -9.31 20.49
N ALA A 33 -4.55 -9.79 20.35
CA ALA A 33 -3.51 -9.04 19.63
C ALA A 33 -3.94 -8.79 18.19
N THR A 34 -3.45 -7.72 17.57
CA THR A 34 -3.81 -7.37 16.18
C THR A 34 -2.63 -6.77 15.44
N THR A 35 -2.57 -7.00 14.14
CA THR A 35 -1.64 -6.29 13.25
C THR A 35 -2.38 -5.13 12.61
N LEU A 36 -1.84 -3.92 12.77
CA LEU A 36 -2.26 -2.71 12.09
C LEU A 36 -1.33 -2.44 10.91
N LEU A 37 -1.92 -2.10 9.75
CA LEU A 37 -1.22 -1.66 8.56
C LEU A 37 -1.68 -0.25 8.20
N ILE A 38 -0.72 0.65 8.01
CA ILE A 38 -0.96 2.00 7.50
C ILE A 38 0.07 2.29 6.40
N GLY A 39 -0.42 2.75 5.26
CA GLY A 39 0.44 3.17 4.17
C GLY A 39 -0.04 4.46 3.53
N GLY A 40 0.82 5.11 2.77
CA GLY A 40 0.53 6.41 2.20
C GLY A 40 1.73 7.03 1.51
N ARG A 41 1.66 8.36 1.35
CA ARG A 41 2.73 9.16 0.75
C ARG A 41 3.02 10.41 1.53
N ASN A 42 4.29 10.75 1.63
CA ASN A 42 4.74 12.10 1.91
C ASN A 42 4.96 12.81 0.56
N LEU A 43 4.17 13.85 0.30
CA LEU A 43 4.17 14.59 -0.97
C LEU A 43 5.21 15.72 -1.01
N GLY A 44 6.18 15.70 -0.09
CA GLY A 44 7.32 16.60 -0.11
C GLY A 44 8.23 16.36 -1.31
N ALA A 45 9.03 17.37 -1.67
CA ALA A 45 10.08 17.18 -2.67
C ALA A 45 11.14 16.21 -2.15
N ALA A 46 11.80 15.47 -3.03
CA ALA A 46 12.80 14.45 -2.67
C ALA A 46 13.94 14.98 -1.78
N ALA A 47 14.31 16.26 -1.91
CA ALA A 47 15.34 16.91 -1.10
C ALA A 47 14.87 17.39 0.28
N TRP A 48 13.57 17.29 0.59
CA TRP A 48 13.02 17.77 1.85
C TRP A 48 13.25 16.79 2.99
N ALA A 49 13.31 17.33 4.22
CA ALA A 49 13.42 16.52 5.42
C ALA A 49 12.19 15.59 5.58
N PRO A 50 12.36 14.38 6.14
CA PRO A 50 11.24 13.50 6.45
C PRO A 50 10.19 14.17 7.35
N ALA A 51 8.91 13.90 7.07
CA ALA A 51 7.85 14.18 8.05
C ALA A 51 7.93 13.15 9.18
N THR A 52 7.36 13.46 10.35
CA THR A 52 7.20 12.50 11.44
C THR A 52 5.75 12.11 11.57
N LEU A 53 5.44 10.82 11.41
CA LEU A 53 4.13 10.28 11.73
C LEU A 53 4.07 9.82 13.18
N GLN A 54 2.97 10.15 13.84
CA GLN A 54 2.63 9.70 15.17
C GLN A 54 1.26 9.04 15.15
N LEU A 55 1.17 7.90 15.81
CA LEU A 55 -0.05 7.13 15.96
C LEU A 55 -0.40 6.99 17.43
N SER A 56 -1.64 7.35 17.77
CA SER A 56 -2.15 7.30 19.14
C SER A 56 -3.49 6.57 19.19
N ILE A 57 -3.69 5.80 20.26
CA ILE A 57 -4.96 5.11 20.54
C ILE A 57 -5.44 5.59 21.90
N ARG A 58 -6.64 6.18 21.96
CA ARG A 58 -7.15 6.84 23.18
C ARG A 58 -6.17 7.87 23.76
N GLY A 59 -5.59 8.69 22.90
CA GLY A 59 -4.57 9.69 23.28
C GLY A 59 -3.21 9.13 23.70
N THR A 60 -3.06 7.81 23.84
CA THR A 60 -1.77 7.18 24.18
C THR A 60 -0.98 6.90 22.90
N GLU A 61 0.22 7.48 22.79
CA GLU A 61 1.12 7.19 21.67
C GLU A 61 1.49 5.70 21.65
N ARG A 62 1.38 5.09 20.47
CA ARG A 62 1.77 3.71 20.21
C ARG A 62 3.06 3.63 19.42
N VAL A 63 3.22 4.51 18.44
CA VAL A 63 4.40 4.56 17.61
C VAL A 63 4.58 5.95 17.01
N ARG A 64 5.83 6.32 16.83
CA ARG A 64 6.27 7.51 16.11
C ARG A 64 7.43 7.14 15.21
N TRP A 65 7.39 7.56 13.94
CA TRP A 65 8.45 7.23 12.99
C TRP A 65 8.59 8.30 11.90
N PRO A 66 9.81 8.48 11.33
CA PRO A 66 10.01 9.35 10.19
C PRO A 66 9.48 8.72 8.90
N VAL A 67 8.92 9.53 8.01
CA VAL A 67 8.53 9.17 6.65
C VAL A 67 9.20 10.12 5.65
N ALA A 68 10.16 9.59 4.90
CA ALA A 68 10.81 10.32 3.82
C ALA A 68 9.80 10.71 2.73
N PRO A 69 10.09 11.74 1.91
CA PRO A 69 9.36 12.01 0.69
C PRO A 69 9.14 10.75 -0.15
N GLY A 70 7.93 10.58 -0.67
CA GLY A 70 7.52 9.38 -1.41
C GLY A 70 6.65 8.43 -0.59
N PHE A 71 6.61 7.18 -1.05
CA PHE A 71 5.73 6.14 -0.52
C PHE A 71 6.23 5.62 0.85
N PHE A 72 5.30 5.24 1.73
CA PHE A 72 5.62 4.53 2.96
C PHE A 72 4.57 3.47 3.30
N LEU A 73 5.01 2.42 3.98
CA LEU A 73 4.16 1.41 4.60
C LEU A 73 4.68 1.11 6.01
N LYS A 74 3.77 1.06 6.98
CA LYS A 74 4.06 0.75 8.37
C LYS A 74 3.16 -0.37 8.85
N GLN A 75 3.77 -1.44 9.32
CA GLN A 75 3.10 -2.45 10.13
C GLN A 75 3.36 -2.15 11.61
N LEU A 76 2.37 -2.42 12.45
CA LEU A 76 2.45 -2.30 13.88
C LEU A 76 1.70 -3.46 14.53
N GLU A 77 2.42 -4.28 15.29
CA GLU A 77 1.82 -5.26 16.19
C GLU A 77 1.27 -4.54 17.43
N LEU A 78 -0.02 -4.69 17.67
CA LEU A 78 -0.69 -4.22 18.88
C LEU A 78 -0.85 -5.44 19.81
N PRO A 79 -0.31 -5.40 21.04
CA PRO A 79 -0.42 -6.53 21.95
C PRO A 79 -1.88 -6.77 22.37
N ALA A 80 -2.17 -7.97 22.87
CA ALA A 80 -3.46 -8.29 23.45
C ALA A 80 -3.84 -7.25 24.53
N GLY A 81 -5.10 -6.85 24.56
CA GLY A 81 -5.61 -5.80 25.44
C GLY A 81 -5.34 -4.36 24.98
N ALA A 82 -4.52 -4.13 23.94
CA ALA A 82 -4.24 -2.77 23.45
C ALA A 82 -5.49 -2.03 22.94
N LEU A 83 -6.47 -2.81 22.46
CA LEU A 83 -7.77 -2.35 21.94
C LEU A 83 -8.93 -2.68 22.88
N ASP A 84 -8.68 -3.20 24.09
CA ASP A 84 -9.74 -3.50 25.04
C ASP A 84 -10.28 -2.20 25.65
N ALA A 85 -11.54 -1.93 25.38
CA ALA A 85 -12.25 -0.73 25.80
C ALA A 85 -13.72 -1.04 26.10
N PRO A 86 -14.34 -0.35 27.09
CA PRO A 86 -15.77 -0.48 27.35
C PRO A 86 -16.66 -0.07 26.17
N SER A 87 -16.18 0.87 25.34
CA SER A 87 -16.86 1.30 24.11
C SER A 87 -16.66 0.27 22.99
N PRO A 88 -17.67 -0.01 22.13
CA PRO A 88 -17.52 -0.91 20.99
C PRO A 88 -16.48 -0.43 19.98
N TYR A 89 -16.21 0.88 19.93
CA TYR A 89 -15.21 1.48 19.07
C TYR A 89 -14.31 2.45 19.84
N LEU A 90 -13.05 2.54 19.42
CA LEU A 90 -12.06 3.45 19.97
C LEU A 90 -11.34 4.19 18.84
N PRO A 91 -10.99 5.49 19.04
CA PRO A 91 -10.34 6.27 18.01
C PRO A 91 -8.86 5.91 17.92
N LEU A 92 -8.42 5.69 16.69
CA LEU A 92 -7.04 5.75 16.25
C LEU A 92 -6.79 7.14 15.66
N GLU A 93 -5.84 7.87 16.21
CA GLU A 93 -5.39 9.15 15.66
C GLU A 93 -4.06 8.99 14.94
N VAL A 94 -3.98 9.50 13.72
CA VAL A 94 -2.73 9.62 12.97
C VAL A 94 -2.44 11.09 12.73
N ARG A 95 -1.28 11.55 13.20
CA ARG A 95 -0.79 12.93 13.03
C ARG A 95 0.52 12.91 12.26
N ALA A 96 0.72 13.90 11.42
CA ALA A 96 1.98 14.17 10.75
C ALA A 96 2.48 15.53 11.23
N SER A 97 3.71 15.59 11.74
CA SER A 97 4.42 16.85 11.91
C SER A 97 5.48 16.97 10.83
N ASN A 98 5.52 18.11 10.17
CA ASN A 98 6.48 18.34 9.10
C ASN A 98 7.02 19.78 9.14
N PRO A 99 8.32 19.99 9.42
CA PRO A 99 8.94 21.31 9.37
C PRO A 99 8.87 21.97 7.98
N SER A 100 8.82 21.18 6.90
CA SER A 100 8.79 21.66 5.51
C SER A 100 7.39 22.01 5.00
N GLY A 101 6.33 21.72 5.78
CA GLY A 101 4.94 21.94 5.38
C GLY A 101 4.41 20.97 4.32
N ALA A 102 5.15 19.90 3.97
CA ALA A 102 4.67 18.94 3.00
C ALA A 102 3.42 18.19 3.47
N ALA A 103 2.49 18.01 2.53
CA ALA A 103 1.30 17.22 2.73
C ALA A 103 1.65 15.73 2.87
N VAL A 104 0.94 15.06 3.78
CA VAL A 104 0.99 13.61 3.94
C VAL A 104 -0.41 13.04 3.67
N SER A 105 -0.47 12.07 2.77
CA SER A 105 -1.68 11.34 2.38
C SER A 105 -1.65 9.92 2.95
N LEU A 106 -2.77 9.45 3.51
CA LEU A 106 -2.91 8.08 4.03
C LEU A 106 -3.76 7.26 3.06
N GLU A 107 -3.16 6.30 2.36
CA GLU A 107 -3.79 5.57 1.24
C GLU A 107 -4.15 4.13 1.57
N GLN A 108 -3.63 3.59 2.66
CA GLN A 108 -3.84 2.21 3.07
C GLN A 108 -4.11 2.13 4.56
N PHE A 109 -5.09 1.32 4.92
CA PHE A 109 -5.45 1.03 6.29
C PHE A 109 -6.03 -0.38 6.37
N ASP A 110 -5.48 -1.21 7.25
CA ASP A 110 -6.07 -2.50 7.58
C ASP A 110 -5.76 -2.87 9.04
N LEU A 111 -6.66 -3.58 9.70
CA LEU A 111 -6.49 -4.04 11.08
C LEU A 111 -7.08 -5.43 11.24
N GLN A 112 -6.23 -6.43 11.39
CA GLN A 112 -6.67 -7.82 11.48
C GLN A 112 -6.16 -8.55 12.73
N SER A 113 -6.96 -9.53 13.17
CA SER A 113 -6.59 -10.50 14.19
C SER A 113 -5.50 -11.46 13.66
N PRO A 114 -4.82 -12.24 14.52
CA PRO A 114 -3.78 -13.18 14.10
C PRO A 114 -4.32 -14.22 13.11
N GLY A 115 -3.49 -14.63 12.16
CA GLY A 115 -3.83 -15.66 11.18
C GLY A 115 -4.73 -15.21 10.02
N VAL A 116 -5.30 -14.00 10.07
CA VAL A 116 -6.04 -13.43 8.93
C VAL A 116 -5.05 -12.92 7.88
N PRO A 117 -5.18 -13.32 6.61
CA PRO A 117 -4.35 -12.80 5.51
C PRO A 117 -4.43 -11.27 5.42
N MET A 118 -3.28 -10.64 5.22
CA MET A 118 -3.18 -9.20 4.99
C MET A 118 -2.11 -8.93 3.95
N PHE A 119 -2.26 -7.83 3.22
CA PHE A 119 -1.21 -7.32 2.36
C PHE A 119 -1.18 -5.79 2.38
N GLY A 120 -0.09 -5.22 1.88
CA GLY A 120 0.02 -3.80 1.59
C GLY A 120 0.85 -3.55 0.36
N TYR A 121 0.46 -2.56 -0.43
CA TYR A 121 1.30 -1.97 -1.46
C TYR A 121 2.48 -1.27 -0.78
N ALA A 122 3.69 -1.62 -1.17
CA ALA A 122 4.92 -0.99 -0.69
C ALA A 122 5.58 -0.18 -1.83
N ASP A 123 6.91 -0.13 -1.87
CA ASP A 123 7.65 0.62 -2.89
C ASP A 123 7.28 0.20 -4.33
N GLY A 124 7.36 1.14 -5.28
CA GLY A 124 7.09 0.89 -6.70
C GLY A 124 5.62 0.87 -7.11
N TRP A 125 4.69 1.14 -6.18
CA TRP A 125 3.27 1.33 -6.49
C TRP A 125 2.90 2.81 -6.59
N GLN A 126 2.30 3.18 -7.71
CA GLN A 126 1.82 4.55 -7.97
C GLN A 126 0.49 4.83 -7.27
N GLU A 127 0.05 6.09 -7.33
CA GLU A 127 -1.19 6.57 -6.70
C GLU A 127 -2.39 5.72 -7.13
N PRO A 128 -3.38 5.53 -6.25
CA PRO A 128 -4.66 4.99 -6.68
C PRO A 128 -5.31 6.00 -7.64
N GLU A 129 -5.66 5.52 -8.82
CA GLU A 129 -6.40 6.27 -9.83
C GLU A 129 -7.81 5.69 -9.94
N TYR A 130 -8.76 6.50 -10.41
CA TYR A 130 -10.17 6.13 -10.49
C TYR A 130 -10.84 6.75 -11.71
N ASN A 131 -11.69 5.96 -12.35
CA ASN A 131 -12.52 6.40 -13.46
C ASN A 131 -13.98 6.46 -12.97
N PRO A 132 -14.58 7.67 -12.84
CA PRO A 132 -15.93 7.84 -12.34
C PRO A 132 -17.01 7.30 -13.28
N GLU A 133 -16.74 7.21 -14.58
CA GLU A 133 -17.70 6.69 -15.56
C GLU A 133 -17.84 5.17 -15.44
N THR A 134 -16.74 4.47 -15.14
CA THR A 134 -16.72 3.00 -15.04
C THR A 134 -16.76 2.48 -13.61
N GLY A 135 -16.60 3.36 -12.61
CA GLY A 135 -16.52 2.99 -11.20
C GLY A 135 -15.27 2.15 -10.84
N ARG A 136 -14.25 2.13 -11.71
CA ARG A 136 -13.06 1.29 -11.52
C ARG A 136 -11.90 2.10 -10.95
N ALA A 137 -11.32 1.59 -9.87
CA ALA A 137 -10.04 2.03 -9.33
C ALA A 137 -8.91 1.12 -9.83
N TRP A 138 -7.71 1.67 -9.94
CA TRP A 138 -6.49 0.90 -10.23
C TRP A 138 -5.28 1.55 -9.57
N ARG A 139 -4.17 0.81 -9.57
CA ARG A 139 -2.84 1.33 -9.34
C ARG A 139 -1.94 0.93 -10.49
N TRP A 140 -0.99 1.79 -10.79
CA TRP A 140 0.14 1.40 -11.62
C TRP A 140 1.25 0.80 -10.76
N MET A 141 1.77 -0.34 -11.21
CA MET A 141 3.04 -0.88 -10.76
C MET A 141 4.15 -0.32 -11.68
N SER A 142 5.28 0.07 -11.10
CA SER A 142 6.53 0.36 -11.83
C SER A 142 7.25 -0.92 -12.28
N GLU A 143 8.37 -0.81 -12.98
CA GLU A 143 9.16 -1.95 -13.44
C GLU A 143 9.60 -2.90 -12.32
N GLU A 144 9.72 -2.37 -11.10
CA GLU A 144 9.83 -3.14 -9.87
C GLU A 144 8.85 -2.56 -8.84
N ALA A 145 8.08 -3.45 -8.21
CA ALA A 145 7.18 -3.08 -7.12
C ALA A 145 7.15 -4.14 -6.03
N VAL A 146 6.81 -3.72 -4.82
CA VAL A 146 6.86 -4.54 -3.63
C VAL A 146 5.47 -4.65 -3.04
N LEU A 147 5.07 -5.86 -2.71
CA LEU A 147 3.97 -6.12 -1.80
C LEU A 147 4.56 -6.59 -0.47
N TRP A 148 4.00 -6.07 0.62
CA TRP A 148 4.10 -6.77 1.89
C TRP A 148 2.93 -7.73 1.98
N VAL A 149 3.18 -9.01 2.25
CA VAL A 149 2.19 -10.04 2.52
C VAL A 149 2.46 -10.57 3.92
N ARG A 150 1.46 -10.57 4.79
CA ARG A 150 1.64 -11.01 6.18
C ARG A 150 2.13 -12.46 6.21
N PRO A 151 3.20 -12.77 6.95
CA PRO A 151 3.57 -14.15 7.23
C PRO A 151 2.41 -14.90 7.88
N ALA A 152 2.07 -16.05 7.31
CA ALA A 152 0.98 -16.91 7.76
C ALA A 152 1.53 -18.23 8.33
N SER A 153 0.66 -19.10 8.84
CA SER A 153 1.02 -20.46 9.28
C SER A 153 0.91 -21.51 8.15
N HIS A 154 0.54 -21.08 6.96
CA HIS A 154 0.27 -21.90 5.78
C HIS A 154 0.66 -21.12 4.53
N ASP A 155 0.78 -21.83 3.41
CA ASP A 155 0.98 -21.20 2.11
C ASP A 155 -0.21 -20.29 1.79
N VAL A 156 0.06 -19.13 1.22
CA VAL A 156 -0.97 -18.14 0.87
C VAL A 156 -1.02 -17.97 -0.64
N THR A 157 -2.19 -17.67 -1.18
CA THR A 157 -2.36 -17.37 -2.60
C THR A 157 -2.48 -15.86 -2.79
N LEU A 158 -1.50 -15.29 -3.50
CA LEU A 158 -1.58 -13.93 -4.01
C LEU A 158 -2.33 -13.93 -5.34
N THR A 159 -3.42 -13.18 -5.41
CA THR A 159 -4.17 -12.97 -6.66
C THR A 159 -3.97 -11.52 -7.14
N ILE A 160 -3.60 -11.37 -8.41
CA ILE A 160 -3.42 -10.08 -9.10
C ILE A 160 -4.37 -10.02 -10.30
N ASP A 161 -5.28 -9.05 -10.30
CA ASP A 161 -6.19 -8.74 -11.40
C ASP A 161 -5.70 -7.47 -12.12
N GLY A 162 -5.41 -7.59 -13.41
CA GLY A 162 -4.80 -6.53 -14.19
C GLY A 162 -5.29 -6.46 -15.64
N GLU A 163 -5.00 -5.32 -16.25
CA GLU A 163 -5.33 -5.06 -17.66
C GLU A 163 -4.27 -5.65 -18.60
N SER A 164 -4.69 -6.00 -19.82
CA SER A 164 -3.77 -6.39 -20.89
C SER A 164 -2.69 -5.33 -21.10
N PRO A 165 -1.40 -5.67 -20.93
CA PRO A 165 -0.32 -4.73 -21.17
C PRO A 165 -0.10 -4.47 -22.67
N LEU A 166 -0.73 -5.26 -23.56
CA LEU A 166 -0.73 -5.01 -25.01
C LEU A 166 -1.47 -3.72 -25.42
N ARG A 167 -2.16 -3.07 -24.48
CA ARG A 167 -2.68 -1.70 -24.67
C ARG A 167 -1.58 -0.65 -24.68
N TYR A 168 -0.39 -0.99 -24.15
CA TYR A 168 0.71 -0.07 -23.91
C TYR A 168 2.02 -0.51 -24.58
N PHE A 169 2.16 -1.81 -24.87
CA PHE A 169 3.37 -2.38 -25.47
C PHE A 169 3.04 -3.21 -26.71
N ASP A 170 3.97 -3.25 -27.67
CA ASP A 170 3.82 -4.05 -28.89
C ASP A 170 3.93 -5.57 -28.65
N GLU A 171 4.45 -5.98 -27.48
CA GLU A 171 4.53 -7.39 -27.06
C GLU A 171 4.27 -7.55 -25.56
N ALA A 172 3.83 -8.75 -25.18
CA ALA A 172 3.54 -9.07 -23.79
C ALA A 172 4.84 -9.06 -22.96
N PRO A 173 4.92 -8.27 -21.87
CA PRO A 173 6.09 -8.24 -21.02
C PRO A 173 6.25 -9.54 -20.22
N ILE A 174 7.45 -9.81 -19.75
CA ILE A 174 7.70 -10.84 -18.76
C ILE A 174 7.48 -10.23 -17.37
N VAL A 175 6.64 -10.87 -16.58
CA VAL A 175 6.43 -10.53 -15.18
C VAL A 175 6.97 -11.66 -14.31
N THR A 176 7.76 -11.32 -13.30
CA THR A 176 8.26 -12.28 -12.30
C THR A 176 7.84 -11.84 -10.91
N ALA A 177 7.57 -12.82 -10.05
CA ALA A 177 7.37 -12.63 -8.62
C ALA A 177 8.47 -13.39 -7.86
N THR A 178 9.12 -12.70 -6.94
CA THR A 178 10.18 -13.26 -6.11
C THR A 178 9.93 -13.01 -4.64
N VAL A 179 10.34 -13.96 -3.80
CA VAL A 179 10.39 -13.80 -2.34
C VAL A 179 11.81 -14.14 -1.91
N GLY A 180 12.56 -13.13 -1.50
CA GLY A 180 13.99 -13.25 -1.29
C GLY A 180 14.69 -13.52 -2.63
N ALA A 181 15.46 -14.60 -2.70
CA ALA A 181 16.13 -15.03 -3.93
C ALA A 181 15.29 -16.00 -4.79
N ALA A 182 14.17 -16.50 -4.29
CA ALA A 182 13.37 -17.50 -5.00
C ALA A 182 12.37 -16.84 -5.95
N GLU A 183 12.40 -17.22 -7.24
CA GLU A 183 11.33 -16.94 -8.19
C GLU A 183 10.16 -17.89 -7.92
N ILE A 184 9.02 -17.33 -7.50
CA ILE A 184 7.81 -18.09 -7.16
C ILE A 184 6.76 -18.06 -8.28
N ALA A 185 6.90 -17.13 -9.23
CA ALA A 185 6.11 -17.12 -10.46
C ALA A 185 6.80 -16.36 -11.58
N ARG A 186 6.49 -16.76 -12.81
CA ARG A 186 6.83 -16.08 -14.06
C ARG A 186 5.69 -16.22 -15.05
N PHE A 187 5.23 -15.11 -15.62
CA PHE A 187 4.13 -15.10 -16.57
C PHE A 187 4.29 -13.99 -17.61
N LYS A 188 3.53 -14.10 -18.71
CA LYS A 188 3.50 -13.13 -19.81
C LYS A 188 2.04 -12.75 -20.12
N PRO A 189 1.46 -11.74 -19.46
CA PRO A 189 0.06 -11.39 -19.68
C PRO A 189 -0.12 -10.76 -21.07
N SER A 190 -0.94 -11.37 -21.93
CA SER A 190 -1.25 -10.91 -23.29
C SER A 190 -2.72 -10.52 -23.48
N SER A 191 -3.51 -10.55 -22.39
CA SER A 191 -4.91 -10.14 -22.29
C SER A 191 -5.13 -9.59 -20.89
N ASP A 192 -6.32 -9.05 -20.61
CA ASP A 192 -6.75 -8.83 -19.22
C ASP A 192 -6.58 -10.16 -18.47
N PHE A 193 -6.08 -10.10 -17.24
CA PHE A 193 -5.55 -11.27 -16.56
C PHE A 193 -5.91 -11.32 -15.08
N VAL A 194 -6.05 -12.54 -14.57
CA VAL A 194 -6.08 -12.84 -13.14
C VAL A 194 -4.99 -13.86 -12.87
N GLN A 195 -3.86 -13.40 -12.33
CA GLN A 195 -2.74 -14.25 -11.98
C GLN A 195 -2.85 -14.70 -10.52
N ARG A 196 -2.80 -16.00 -10.29
CA ARG A 196 -2.69 -16.60 -8.95
C ARG A 196 -1.27 -17.10 -8.73
N ILE A 197 -0.72 -16.79 -7.57
CA ILE A 197 0.67 -17.11 -7.20
C ILE A 197 0.63 -17.70 -5.79
N VAL A 198 1.01 -18.97 -5.67
CA VAL A 198 1.16 -19.60 -4.35
C VAL A 198 2.49 -19.14 -3.76
N ILE A 199 2.45 -18.60 -2.55
CA ILE A 199 3.62 -18.17 -1.80
C ILE A 199 3.86 -19.17 -0.67
N PRO A 200 4.96 -19.95 -0.70
CA PRO A 200 5.28 -20.88 0.36
C PRO A 200 5.51 -20.18 1.70
N VAL A 201 4.94 -20.73 2.77
CA VAL A 201 4.99 -20.15 4.11
C VAL A 201 6.41 -19.86 4.59
N ARG A 202 7.33 -20.80 4.35
CA ARG A 202 8.74 -20.69 4.78
C ARG A 202 9.44 -19.49 4.16
N THR A 203 9.06 -19.09 2.95
CA THR A 203 9.70 -17.98 2.24
C THR A 203 9.18 -16.63 2.74
N LEU A 204 7.92 -16.55 3.19
CA LEU A 204 7.35 -15.34 3.79
C LEU A 204 8.00 -15.01 5.14
N GLU A 205 8.18 -16.02 6.01
CA GLU A 205 8.82 -15.83 7.32
C GLU A 205 10.25 -15.29 7.17
N GLN A 206 11.02 -15.85 6.24
CA GLN A 206 12.42 -15.48 6.01
C GLN A 206 12.61 -14.06 5.45
N THR A 207 11.58 -13.50 4.83
CA THR A 207 11.65 -12.20 4.13
C THR A 207 10.80 -11.13 4.80
N ALA A 208 10.28 -11.43 6.00
CA ALA A 208 9.32 -10.58 6.70
C ALA A 208 8.12 -10.18 5.81
N GLY A 209 7.69 -11.08 4.93
CA GLY A 209 6.55 -10.87 4.05
C GLY A 209 6.84 -10.10 2.76
N ARG A 210 8.10 -9.88 2.39
CA ARG A 210 8.45 -9.08 1.21
C ARG A 210 8.32 -9.90 -0.09
N VAL A 211 7.33 -9.54 -0.91
CA VAL A 211 7.14 -10.08 -2.27
C VAL A 211 7.50 -9.01 -3.28
N VAL A 212 8.47 -9.29 -4.15
CA VAL A 212 8.91 -8.35 -5.20
C VAL A 212 8.38 -8.82 -6.54
N LEU A 213 7.63 -7.94 -7.20
CA LEU A 213 7.16 -8.09 -8.56
C LEU A 213 8.10 -7.30 -9.49
N ARG A 214 8.49 -7.88 -10.62
CA ARG A 214 9.24 -7.20 -11.68
C ARG A 214 8.55 -7.36 -13.02
N CYS A 215 8.56 -6.31 -13.82
CA CYS A 215 8.06 -6.30 -15.18
C CYS A 215 9.19 -5.90 -16.13
N SER A 216 9.41 -6.67 -17.19
CA SER A 216 10.50 -6.44 -18.14
C SER A 216 10.31 -5.21 -19.04
N ARG A 217 9.14 -4.55 -18.97
CA ARG A 217 8.79 -3.36 -19.76
C ARG A 217 8.09 -2.34 -18.89
N PHE A 218 8.39 -1.07 -19.16
CA PHE A 218 7.67 0.08 -18.64
C PHE A 218 7.70 1.18 -19.69
N PHE A 219 6.83 2.18 -19.55
CA PHE A 219 6.88 3.40 -20.32
C PHE A 219 6.78 4.61 -19.38
N VAL A 220 7.15 5.78 -19.90
CA VAL A 220 6.97 7.08 -19.26
C VAL A 220 6.01 7.88 -20.13
N PRO A 221 4.83 8.31 -19.64
CA PRO A 221 3.86 9.01 -20.47
C PRO A 221 4.35 10.38 -20.99
N GLY A 222 5.11 11.09 -20.16
CA GLY A 222 5.72 12.37 -20.49
C GLY A 222 6.86 12.27 -21.49
N LYS A 223 7.18 13.38 -22.17
CA LYS A 223 8.25 13.46 -23.17
C LYS A 223 9.26 14.54 -22.78
N ASN A 224 10.55 14.27 -22.96
CA ASN A 224 11.64 15.24 -22.73
C ASN A 224 11.58 15.93 -21.34
N GLY A 225 11.24 15.19 -20.29
CA GLY A 225 11.11 15.71 -18.92
C GLY A 225 9.86 16.57 -18.67
N GLN A 226 8.93 16.64 -19.63
CA GLN A 226 7.66 17.35 -19.51
C GLN A 226 6.49 16.37 -19.35
N GLY A 227 5.55 16.70 -18.47
CA GLY A 227 4.38 15.87 -18.17
C GLY A 227 4.66 14.77 -17.14
N ASP A 228 3.82 13.72 -17.13
CA ASP A 228 3.92 12.61 -16.18
C ASP A 228 5.22 11.80 -16.38
N GLN A 229 6.13 11.85 -15.41
CA GLN A 229 7.42 11.17 -15.44
C GLN A 229 7.41 9.81 -14.73
N ARG A 230 6.24 9.30 -14.33
CA ARG A 230 6.15 8.01 -13.64
C ARG A 230 6.51 6.87 -14.58
N HIS A 231 7.25 5.89 -14.05
CA HIS A 231 7.50 4.63 -14.74
C HIS A 231 6.27 3.72 -14.56
N LEU A 232 5.54 3.48 -15.65
CA LEU A 232 4.31 2.71 -15.66
C LEU A 232 4.54 1.38 -16.38
N ALA A 233 4.41 0.27 -15.65
CA ALA A 233 4.65 -1.08 -16.18
C ALA A 233 3.37 -1.90 -16.31
N LEU A 234 2.62 -2.08 -15.22
CA LEU A 234 1.37 -2.85 -15.21
C LEU A 234 0.25 -2.05 -14.56
N ARG A 235 -0.92 -2.03 -15.18
CA ARG A 235 -2.14 -1.49 -14.59
C ARG A 235 -2.88 -2.60 -13.84
N VAL A 236 -2.98 -2.46 -12.52
CA VAL A 236 -3.54 -3.48 -11.62
C VAL A 236 -4.82 -2.94 -11.01
N TYR A 237 -5.92 -3.66 -11.20
CA TYR A 237 -7.23 -3.29 -10.64
C TYR A 237 -7.36 -3.76 -9.20
N LYS A 238 -6.85 -4.96 -8.90
CA LYS A 238 -7.00 -5.56 -7.58
C LYS A 238 -5.84 -6.48 -7.25
N VAL A 239 -5.45 -6.43 -5.99
CA VAL A 239 -4.64 -7.46 -5.34
C VAL A 239 -5.45 -8.03 -4.18
N SER A 240 -5.35 -9.33 -3.95
CA SER A 240 -5.87 -9.99 -2.76
C SER A 240 -4.96 -11.13 -2.33
N VAL A 241 -5.04 -11.48 -1.04
CA VAL A 241 -4.37 -12.65 -0.46
C VAL A 241 -5.40 -13.50 0.25
N ASP A 242 -5.31 -14.81 0.06
CA ASP A 242 -6.17 -15.84 0.66
C ASP A 242 -5.36 -17.02 1.19
#